data_AF-A0A2E3I3A7-F1
#
_entry.id   AF-A0A2E3I3A7-F1
#
_cell.length_a   1.000
_cell.length_b   1.000
_cell.length_c   1.000
_cell.angle_alpha   90.00
_cell.angle_beta   90.00
_cell.angle_gamma   90.00
#
_symmetry.space_group_name_H-M   'P 1'
#
loop_
_entity.id
_entity.type
_entity.pdbx_description
1 polymer ?
#
loop_
_entity_poly.entity_id
_entity_poly.type
_entity_poly.pdbx_seq_one_letter_code
_entity_poly.pdbx_strand_id
1 'polypeptide(L)'
;MKTYAEWLLAGGLHGRCLVHVSYEVPYPWWGNFTVCGGLMLEQSTHVFDLVRYLILEVVHVQAFVVKYVFVGIDYFEECKTCNLSFENGAIGNATSICVANTLNGFFSELVGGIFT
;
A
#
# COMPACT_ATOMS: atom_id res chain seq x y z
N MET A 1 12.05 -8.03 29.07
CA MET A 1 10.75 -7.36 28.81
C MET A 1 10.84 -6.84 27.39
N LYS A 2 9.97 -7.28 26.47
CA LYS A 2 10.03 -6.81 25.07
C LYS A 2 9.64 -5.34 24.99
N THR A 3 10.37 -4.55 24.20
CA THR A 3 10.00 -3.17 23.88
C THR A 3 8.71 -3.13 23.07
N TYR A 4 8.03 -1.98 23.03
CA TYR A 4 6.83 -1.79 22.20
C TYR A 4 7.10 -2.11 20.72
N ALA A 5 8.29 -1.78 20.21
CA ALA A 5 8.72 -2.11 18.85
C ALA A 5 8.84 -3.63 18.63
N GLU A 6 9.39 -4.38 19.60
CA GLU A 6 9.49 -5.84 19.51
C GLU A 6 8.13 -6.55 19.58
N TRP A 7 7.11 -5.92 20.17
CA TRP A 7 5.73 -6.42 20.17
C TRP A 7 5.01 -6.15 18.85
N LEU A 8 5.17 -4.94 18.30
CA LEU A 8 4.69 -4.61 16.95
C LEU A 8 5.24 -5.61 15.91
N LEU A 9 6.56 -5.82 15.92
CA LEU A 9 7.24 -6.73 14.99
C LEU A 9 6.94 -8.22 15.23
N ALA A 10 6.40 -8.58 16.41
CA ALA A 10 6.00 -9.95 16.72
C ALA A 10 4.54 -10.25 16.33
N GLY A 11 3.90 -9.38 15.54
CA GLY A 11 2.50 -9.55 15.13
C GLY A 11 1.48 -9.16 16.21
N GLY A 12 1.91 -8.45 17.26
CA GLY A 12 1.03 -7.96 18.33
C GLY A 12 0.15 -6.76 17.93
N LEU A 13 0.20 -6.32 16.67
CA LEU A 13 -0.65 -5.24 16.18
C LEU A 13 -2.09 -5.76 15.98
N HIS A 14 -2.93 -5.67 17.00
CA HIS A 14 -4.39 -5.91 16.87
C HIS A 14 -5.13 -4.60 16.52
N GLY A 15 -4.59 -3.83 15.57
CA GLY A 15 -5.03 -2.47 15.31
C GLY A 15 -5.25 -2.20 13.83
N ARG A 16 -4.80 -1.03 13.37
CA ARG A 16 -4.88 -0.64 11.96
C ARG A 16 -3.59 -0.10 11.40
N CYS A 17 -3.43 -0.23 10.08
CA CYS A 17 -2.46 0.55 9.33
C CYS A 17 -3.11 1.40 8.23
N LEU A 18 -2.55 2.58 8.00
CA LEU A 18 -2.83 3.38 6.82
C LEU A 18 -1.52 3.55 6.07
N VAL A 19 -1.53 3.23 4.78
CA VAL A 19 -0.39 3.49 3.90
C VAL A 19 -0.87 4.26 2.69
N HIS A 20 -0.16 5.34 2.40
CA HIS A 20 -0.37 6.14 1.22
C HIS A 20 0.95 6.28 0.49
N VAL A 21 0.91 6.07 -0.82
CA VAL A 21 2.05 6.38 -1.66
C VAL A 21 1.62 7.10 -2.94
N SER A 22 2.29 8.21 -3.22
CA SER A 22 2.08 9.04 -4.40
C SER A 22 3.36 9.17 -5.18
N TYR A 23 3.21 9.14 -6.50
CA TYR A 23 4.31 9.26 -7.43
C TYR A 23 3.92 10.19 -8.59
N GLU A 24 4.90 10.89 -9.13
CA GLU A 24 4.79 11.56 -10.43
C GLU A 24 5.29 10.63 -11.53
N VAL A 25 4.90 10.91 -12.79
CA VAL A 25 5.25 10.14 -14.00
C VAL A 25 6.50 10.70 -14.67
N PRO A 26 7.72 10.22 -14.33
CA PRO A 26 8.94 10.82 -14.88
C PRO A 26 9.30 10.34 -16.29
N TYR A 27 8.82 9.18 -16.76
CA TYR A 27 9.38 8.53 -17.95
C TYR A 27 8.34 7.92 -18.93
N PRO A 28 8.61 7.95 -20.26
CA PRO A 28 7.68 7.45 -21.28
C PRO A 28 7.35 5.95 -21.22
N TRP A 29 8.28 5.11 -20.73
CA TRP A 29 8.05 3.67 -20.62
C TRP A 29 7.07 3.32 -19.49
N TRP A 30 6.84 4.24 -18.56
CA TRP A 30 6.08 3.98 -17.35
C TRP A 30 4.59 3.77 -17.61
N GLY A 31 4.03 4.43 -18.64
CA GLY A 31 2.65 4.22 -19.09
C GLY A 31 2.39 2.88 -19.78
N ASN A 32 3.45 2.11 -20.10
CA ASN A 32 3.33 0.85 -20.83
C ASN A 32 3.31 -0.37 -19.89
N PHE A 33 2.13 -0.97 -19.72
CA PHE A 33 1.93 -2.14 -18.85
C PHE A 33 2.82 -3.34 -19.21
N THR A 34 3.16 -3.55 -20.48
CA THR A 34 4.02 -4.69 -20.86
C THR A 34 5.47 -4.50 -20.40
N VAL A 35 5.85 -3.28 -20.02
CA VAL A 35 7.19 -2.95 -19.52
C VAL A 35 7.16 -2.75 -18.01
N CYS A 36 6.23 -1.96 -17.48
CA CYS A 36 6.19 -1.61 -16.05
C CYS A 36 5.39 -2.62 -15.20
N GLY A 37 4.44 -3.37 -15.78
CA GLY A 37 3.59 -4.29 -15.01
C GLY A 37 2.51 -3.62 -14.14
N GLY A 38 2.39 -2.29 -14.21
CA GLY A 38 1.34 -1.49 -13.56
C GLY A 38 1.66 -1.02 -12.14
N LEU A 39 0.79 -0.15 -11.63
CA LEU A 39 0.95 0.52 -10.33
C LEU A 39 1.06 -0.47 -9.17
N MET A 40 0.31 -1.56 -9.22
CA MET A 40 0.34 -2.60 -8.20
C MET A 40 1.68 -3.34 -8.12
N LEU A 41 2.24 -3.72 -9.28
CA LEU A 41 3.44 -4.55 -9.36
C LEU A 41 4.71 -3.74 -9.08
N GLU A 42 4.87 -2.58 -9.71
CA GLU A 42 6.17 -1.90 -9.74
C GLU A 42 6.30 -0.83 -8.66
N GLN A 43 5.22 -0.11 -8.38
CA GLN A 43 5.25 0.98 -7.41
C GLN A 43 4.77 0.55 -6.03
N SER A 44 3.62 -0.11 -5.98
CA SER A 44 2.96 -0.40 -4.72
C SER A 44 3.36 -1.73 -4.09
N THR A 45 4.16 -2.56 -4.76
CA THR A 45 4.55 -3.87 -4.21
C THR A 45 5.28 -3.72 -2.89
N HIS A 46 6.15 -2.70 -2.78
CA HIS A 46 6.89 -2.41 -1.56
C HIS A 46 5.97 -2.00 -0.40
N VAL A 47 4.82 -1.39 -0.68
CA VAL A 47 3.81 -1.11 0.34
C VAL A 47 3.25 -2.40 0.91
N PHE A 48 2.89 -3.36 0.05
CA PHE A 48 2.35 -4.64 0.48
C PHE A 48 3.39 -5.49 1.21
N ASP A 49 4.62 -5.55 0.71
CA ASP A 49 5.70 -6.27 1.38
C ASP A 49 6.01 -5.65 2.75
N LEU A 50 6.01 -4.32 2.85
CA LEU A 50 6.25 -3.63 4.12
C LEU A 50 5.16 -3.93 5.15
N VAL A 51 3.87 -3.82 4.79
CA VAL A 51 2.80 -4.10 5.76
C VAL A 51 2.77 -5.59 6.14
N ARG A 52 3.10 -6.48 5.21
CA ARG A 52 3.22 -7.92 5.51
C ARG A 52 4.36 -8.19 6.50
N TYR A 53 5.49 -7.51 6.30
CA TYR A 53 6.65 -7.61 7.20
C TYR A 53 6.39 -7.03 8.59
N LEU A 54 5.65 -5.91 8.68
CA LEU A 54 5.43 -5.19 9.94
C LEU A 54 4.24 -5.71 10.74
N ILE A 55 3.22 -6.28 10.08
CA ILE A 55 1.93 -6.60 10.72
C ILE A 55 1.72 -8.10 10.81
N LEU A 56 1.83 -8.81 9.68
CA LEU A 56 1.72 -10.26 9.43
C LEU A 56 1.13 -10.46 8.01
N GLU A 57 0.83 -11.70 7.63
CA GLU A 57 0.25 -12.00 6.31
C GLU A 57 -1.17 -11.44 6.13
N VAL A 58 -1.46 -11.03 4.88
CA VAL A 58 -2.78 -10.55 4.47
C VAL A 58 -3.65 -11.74 4.06
N VAL A 59 -4.82 -11.89 4.68
CA VAL A 59 -5.77 -12.98 4.41
C VAL A 59 -6.95 -12.57 3.54
N HIS A 60 -7.25 -11.27 3.45
CA HIS A 60 -8.34 -10.76 2.63
C HIS A 60 -8.03 -9.38 2.06
N VAL A 61 -8.49 -9.12 0.84
CA VAL A 61 -8.34 -7.84 0.15
C VAL A 61 -9.66 -7.45 -0.50
N GLN A 62 -10.06 -6.19 -0.29
CA GLN A 62 -11.11 -5.52 -1.05
C GLN A 62 -10.49 -4.27 -1.70
N ALA A 63 -10.63 -4.11 -3.02
CA ALA A 63 -9.98 -3.03 -3.74
C ALA A 63 -10.92 -2.29 -4.69
N PHE A 64 -10.66 -1.00 -4.88
CA PHE A 64 -11.20 -0.18 -5.95
C PHE A 64 -10.06 0.46 -6.73
N VAL A 65 -10.20 0.55 -8.05
CA VAL A 65 -9.19 1.10 -8.96
C VAL A 65 -9.83 2.03 -9.98
N VAL A 66 -9.05 3.01 -10.46
CA VAL A 66 -9.42 3.92 -11.55
C VAL A 66 -8.33 3.91 -12.62
N LYS A 67 -8.76 4.01 -13.88
CA LYS A 67 -7.94 4.10 -15.09
C LYS A 67 -8.35 5.33 -15.90
N TYR A 68 -7.49 5.77 -16.82
CA TYR A 68 -7.71 6.88 -17.75
C TYR A 68 -7.86 8.24 -17.07
N VAL A 69 -7.08 8.47 -16.01
CA VAL A 69 -7.02 9.74 -15.27
C VAL A 69 -6.05 10.73 -15.93
N PHE A 70 -4.95 10.24 -16.52
CA PHE A 70 -3.93 11.04 -17.20
C PHE A 70 -3.69 10.56 -18.63
N VAL A 71 -3.49 11.51 -19.55
CA VAL A 71 -3.20 11.22 -20.96
C VAL A 71 -1.77 10.71 -21.09
N GLY A 72 -1.60 9.47 -21.58
CA GLY A 72 -0.28 8.83 -21.73
C GLY A 72 -0.06 7.60 -20.83
N ILE A 73 -1.03 7.27 -19.97
CA ILE A 73 -1.10 5.99 -19.26
C ILE A 73 -2.32 5.22 -19.76
N ASP A 74 -2.12 4.39 -20.78
CA ASP A 74 -3.25 3.73 -21.46
C ASP A 74 -3.51 2.30 -20.96
N TYR A 75 -2.61 1.73 -20.13
CA TYR A 75 -2.54 0.28 -19.98
C TYR A 75 -2.67 -0.26 -18.53
N PHE A 76 -2.77 0.58 -17.49
CA PHE A 76 -2.96 0.11 -16.10
C PHE A 76 -3.67 1.11 -15.17
N GLU A 77 -3.98 0.69 -13.95
CA GLU A 77 -4.61 1.49 -12.91
C GLU A 77 -3.72 2.62 -12.38
N GLU A 78 -4.21 3.85 -12.43
CA GLU A 78 -3.44 5.02 -11.99
C GLU A 78 -3.74 5.41 -10.55
N CYS A 79 -4.91 5.01 -10.06
CA CYS A 79 -5.36 5.24 -8.69
C CYS A 79 -5.92 3.94 -8.13
N LYS A 80 -5.61 3.67 -6.87
CA LYS A 80 -6.19 2.54 -6.13
C LYS A 80 -6.39 2.85 -4.65
N THR A 81 -7.32 2.11 -4.07
CA THR A 81 -7.44 1.94 -2.63
C THR A 81 -7.75 0.48 -2.33
N CYS A 82 -7.02 -0.09 -1.37
CA CYS A 82 -7.15 -1.48 -0.95
C CYS A 82 -7.38 -1.54 0.55
N ASN A 83 -8.49 -2.14 0.97
CA ASN A 83 -8.70 -2.56 2.34
C ASN A 83 -8.14 -3.98 2.53
N LEU A 84 -7.41 -4.18 3.61
CA LEU A 84 -6.68 -5.41 3.94
C LEU A 84 -7.16 -5.96 5.27
N SER A 85 -7.25 -7.29 5.38
CA SER A 85 -7.38 -8.00 6.65
C SER A 85 -6.19 -8.92 6.85
N PHE A 86 -5.65 -8.97 8.07
CA PHE A 86 -4.43 -9.71 8.41
C PHE A 86 -4.73 -10.94 9.28
N GLU A 87 -3.81 -11.91 9.30
CA GLU A 87 -3.96 -13.17 10.06
C GLU A 87 -4.21 -12.97 11.57
N ASN A 88 -3.66 -11.91 12.15
CA ASN A 88 -3.86 -11.55 13.56
C ASN A 88 -5.13 -10.72 13.83
N GLY A 89 -5.99 -10.52 12.82
CA GLY A 89 -7.21 -9.72 12.94
C GLY A 89 -6.99 -8.21 12.79
N ALA A 90 -5.77 -7.74 12.54
CA ALA A 90 -5.55 -6.35 12.16
C ALA A 90 -6.25 -6.02 10.84
N ILE A 91 -6.50 -4.73 10.62
CA ILE A 91 -7.03 -4.21 9.36
C ILE A 91 -6.11 -3.15 8.78
N GLY A 92 -6.13 -2.98 7.46
CA GLY A 92 -5.30 -1.99 6.80
C GLY A 92 -6.02 -1.29 5.68
N ASN A 93 -5.57 -0.08 5.35
CA ASN A 93 -5.86 0.54 4.07
C ASN A 93 -4.56 0.95 3.38
N ALA A 94 -4.41 0.59 2.12
CA ALA A 94 -3.31 0.98 1.26
C ALA A 94 -3.86 1.73 0.04
N THR A 95 -3.53 3.02 -0.06
CA THR A 95 -3.87 3.86 -1.22
C THR A 95 -2.63 4.17 -2.03
N SER A 96 -2.78 4.20 -3.35
CA SER A 96 -1.68 4.60 -4.24
C SER A 96 -2.19 5.35 -5.44
N ILE A 97 -1.40 6.31 -5.90
CA ILE A 97 -1.71 7.14 -7.05
C ILE A 97 -0.42 7.54 -7.78
N CYS A 98 -0.40 7.42 -9.11
CA CYS A 98 0.75 7.85 -9.93
C CYS A 98 0.49 9.09 -10.78
N VAL A 99 -0.67 9.72 -10.60
CA VAL A 99 -1.16 10.85 -11.44
C VAL A 99 -1.62 12.05 -10.61
N ALA A 100 -1.37 12.02 -9.30
CA ALA A 100 -1.81 13.08 -8.40
C ALA A 100 -0.86 14.27 -8.49
N ASN A 101 -1.44 15.48 -8.58
CA ASN A 101 -0.71 16.72 -8.33
C ASN A 101 -0.62 16.96 -6.80
N THR A 102 0.01 16.01 -6.11
CA THR A 102 0.19 15.99 -4.66
C THR A 102 1.68 15.89 -4.35
N LEU A 103 2.06 16.09 -3.08
CA LEU A 103 3.43 15.85 -2.66
C LEU A 103 3.79 14.40 -2.97
N ASN A 104 4.84 14.20 -3.78
CA ASN A 104 5.49 12.90 -3.92
C ASN A 104 5.90 12.40 -2.54
N GLY A 105 5.56 11.16 -2.21
CA GLY A 105 5.98 10.63 -0.94
C GLY A 105 5.28 9.36 -0.50
N PHE A 106 5.83 8.83 0.57
CA PHE A 106 5.33 7.69 1.29
C PHE A 106 4.92 8.14 2.68
N PHE A 107 3.71 7.76 3.10
CA PHE A 107 3.23 7.93 4.46
C PHE A 107 2.70 6.60 4.98
N SER A 108 3.08 6.25 6.20
CA SER A 108 2.52 5.10 6.91
C SER A 108 2.15 5.46 8.35
N GLU A 109 0.94 5.10 8.75
CA GLU A 109 0.47 5.11 10.13
C GLU A 109 0.33 3.65 10.60
N LEU A 110 0.86 3.35 11.78
CA LEU A 110 0.66 2.08 12.47
C LEU A 110 0.05 2.39 13.85
N VAL A 111 -1.20 1.99 14.05
CA VAL A 111 -1.91 2.19 15.32
C VAL A 111 -2.26 0.83 15.88
N GLY A 112 -1.79 0.55 17.09
CA GLY A 112 -2.06 -0.70 17.78
C GLY A 112 -2.30 -0.46 19.26
N GLY A 113 -2.97 -1.42 19.88
CA GLY A 113 -3.11 -1.51 21.32
C GLY A 113 -2.66 -2.88 21.80
N ILE A 114 -2.37 -2.97 23.09
CA ILE A 114 -2.17 -4.26 23.77
C ILE A 114 -3.56 -4.74 24.17
N PHE A 115 -4.07 -5.78 23.53
CA PHE A 115 -5.22 -6.50 24.06
C PHE A 115 -4.68 -7.58 24.98
N THR A 116 -4.98 -7.46 26.28
CA THR A 116 -4.66 -8.44 27.32
C THR A 116 -5.47 -9.71 27.16
#